data_AF-F0R364-F1
#
_entry.id   AF-F0R364-F1
#
_cell.length_a   1.000
_cell.length_b   1.000
_cell.length_c   1.000
_cell.angle_alpha   90.00
_cell.angle_beta   90.00
_cell.angle_gamma   90.00
#
_symmetry.space_group_name_H-M   'P 1'
#
loop_
_entity.id
_entity.type
_entity.pdbx_description
1 polymer ?
#
loop_
_entity_poly.entity_id
_entity_poly.type
_entity_poly.pdbx_seq_one_letter_code
_entity_poly.pdbx_strand_id
1 'polypeptide(L)' 'MREKKEIKKKSELLEQIRHDLKAWEECEPDFDEGYFDESDVWSFYEFLLERHRDDWTVIDDLKGKGGTRK' A
#
# COMPACT_ATOMS: atom_id res chain seq x y z
N MET A 1 -20.21 6.70 19.02
CA MET A 1 -20.28 7.03 17.59
C MET A 1 -19.60 5.87 16.86
N ARG A 2 -20.17 5.31 15.78
CA ARG A 2 -19.47 4.26 15.04
C ARG A 2 -18.41 4.96 14.20
N GLU A 3 -17.15 4.87 14.63
CA GLU A 3 -16.01 5.27 13.82
C GLU A 3 -16.10 4.48 12.53
N LYS A 4 -16.41 5.18 11.42
CA LYS A 4 -16.48 4.56 10.12
C LYS A 4 -15.05 4.30 9.71
N LYS A 5 -14.58 3.07 9.92
CA LYS A 5 -13.30 2.65 9.38
C LYS A 5 -13.32 2.85 7.87
N GLU A 6 -12.30 3.52 7.33
CA GLU A 6 -12.14 3.68 5.90
C GLU A 6 -11.79 2.33 5.28
N ILE A 7 -12.56 1.93 4.27
CA ILE A 7 -12.29 0.71 3.52
C ILE A 7 -11.27 1.05 2.44
N LYS A 8 -10.11 0.41 2.49
CA LYS A 8 -9.04 0.57 1.49
C LYS A 8 -8.76 -0.78 0.82
N LYS A 9 -8.40 -0.77 -0.46
CA LYS A 9 -7.98 -1.99 -1.16
C LYS A 9 -6.48 -2.14 -1.06
N LYS A 10 -6.01 -3.38 -0.86
CA LYS A 10 -4.58 -3.69 -0.81
C LYS A 10 -3.86 -3.34 -2.12
N SER A 11 -4.45 -3.66 -3.27
CA SER A 11 -3.91 -3.27 -4.59
C SER A 11 -3.76 -1.76 -4.70
N GLU A 12 -4.81 -1.00 -4.41
CA GLU A 12 -4.83 0.47 -4.49
C GLU A 12 -3.79 1.10 -3.54
N LEU A 13 -3.68 0.60 -2.30
CA LEU A 13 -2.67 1.08 -1.37
C LEU A 13 -1.25 0.80 -1.88
N LEU A 14 -0.97 -0.40 -2.38
CA LEU A 14 0.36 -0.74 -2.91
C LEU A 14 0.70 0.09 -4.16
N GLU A 15 -0.25 0.30 -5.07
CA GLU A 15 -0.06 1.15 -6.25
C GLU A 15 0.20 2.61 -5.86
N GLN A 16 -0.54 3.12 -4.87
CA GLN A 16 -0.35 4.47 -4.37
C GLN A 16 1.03 4.65 -3.73
N ILE A 17 1.45 3.70 -2.90
CA ILE A 17 2.77 3.71 -2.27
C ILE A 17 3.89 3.67 -3.31
N ARG A 18 3.77 2.82 -4.35
CA ARG A 18 4.74 2.80 -5.45
C ARG A 18 4.85 4.15 -6.15
N HIS A 19 3.71 4.78 -6.41
CA HIS A 19 3.68 6.09 -7.04
C HIS A 19 4.28 7.17 -6.15
N ASP A 20 3.97 7.16 -4.85
CA ASP A 20 4.51 8.12 -3.88
C ASP A 20 6.02 7.95 -3.70
N LEU A 21 6.51 6.71 -3.58
CA LEU A 21 7.94 6.41 -3.49
C LEU A 21 8.68 6.85 -4.76
N LYS A 22 8.12 6.56 -5.94
CA LYS A 22 8.71 7.01 -7.20
C LYS A 22 8.71 8.53 -7.34
N ALA A 23 7.64 9.19 -6.91
CA ALA A 23 7.57 10.64 -6.88
C ALA A 23 8.59 11.25 -5.90
N TRP A 24 8.90 10.56 -4.80
CA TRP A 24 9.99 10.95 -3.90
C TRP A 24 11.36 10.77 -4.54
N GLU A 25 11.61 9.66 -5.26
CA GLU A 25 12.85 9.47 -6.02
C GLU A 25 13.06 10.58 -7.05
N GLU A 26 12.02 10.98 -7.77
CA GLU A 26 12.13 12.03 -8.78
C GLU A 26 12.25 13.45 -8.17
N CYS A 27 11.73 13.66 -6.96
CA CYS A 27 11.73 14.97 -6.32
C CYS A 27 13.00 15.24 -5.51
N GLU A 28 13.60 14.21 -4.92
CA GLU A 28 14.79 14.33 -4.08
C GLU A 28 16.04 13.96 -4.88
N PRO A 29 16.99 14.88 -5.06
CA PRO A 29 18.22 14.62 -5.81
C PRO A 29 19.19 13.65 -5.10
N ASP A 30 18.90 13.28 -3.85
CA ASP A 30 19.68 12.31 -3.06
C ASP A 30 19.27 10.85 -3.32
N PHE A 31 18.13 10.60 -3.96
CA PHE A 31 17.70 9.24 -4.31
C PHE A 31 18.02 8.92 -5.77
N ASP A 32 18.74 7.82 -5.98
CA ASP A 32 18.99 7.29 -7.31
C ASP A 32 17.75 6.56 -7.88
N GLU A 33 17.68 6.41 -9.21
CA GLU A 33 16.62 5.63 -9.85
C GLU A 33 16.66 4.16 -9.39
N GLY A 34 15.54 3.68 -8.84
CA GLY A 34 15.45 2.31 -8.31
C GLY A 34 16.05 2.17 -6.91
N TYR A 35 16.10 3.26 -6.16
CA TYR A 35 16.44 3.27 -4.74
C TYR A 35 15.40 2.50 -3.92
N PHE A 36 14.10 2.67 -4.23
CA PHE A 36 13.04 1.90 -3.59
C PHE A 36 12.68 0.64 -4.38
N ASP A 37 12.70 -0.50 -3.69
CA ASP A 37 12.33 -1.78 -4.28
C ASP A 37 10.93 -2.25 -3.80
N GLU A 38 10.52 -3.43 -4.27
CA GLU A 38 9.23 -4.02 -3.89
C GLU A 38 9.16 -4.36 -2.39
N SER A 39 10.31 -4.55 -1.72
CA SER A 39 10.38 -4.77 -0.28
C SER A 39 10.11 -3.48 0.49
N ASP A 40 10.60 -2.34 0.00
CA ASP A 40 10.30 -1.01 0.56
C ASP A 40 8.82 -0.69 0.45
N VAL A 41 8.22 -0.95 -0.71
CA VAL A 41 6.77 -0.79 -0.94
C VAL A 41 5.97 -1.62 0.07
N TRP A 42 6.36 -2.88 0.28
CA TRP A 42 5.68 -3.77 1.22
C TRP A 42 5.85 -3.32 2.67
N SER A 43 7.07 -2.93 3.06
CA SER A 43 7.38 -2.48 4.41
C SER A 43 6.64 -1.18 4.75
N PHE A 44 6.54 -0.25 3.80
CA PHE A 44 5.79 0.98 3.97
C PHE A 44 4.28 0.74 4.05
N TYR A 45 3.78 -0.22 3.28
CA TYR A 45 2.39 -0.69 3.39
C TYR A 45 2.09 -1.24 4.78
N GLU A 46 2.94 -2.12 5.33
CA GLU A 46 2.78 -2.66 6.68
C GLU A 46 2.81 -1.55 7.74
N PHE A 47 3.73 -0.59 7.61
CA PHE A 47 3.79 0.58 8.50
C PHE A 47 2.49 1.40 8.48
N LEU A 48 1.91 1.64 7.31
CA LEU A 48 0.63 2.37 7.18
C LEU A 48 -0.53 1.58 7.81
N LEU A 49 -0.54 0.25 7.65
CA LEU A 49 -1.52 -0.61 8.31
C LEU A 49 -1.42 -0.53 9.84
N GLU A 50 -0.20 -0.55 10.38
CA GLU A 50 0.01 -0.44 11.83
C GLU A 50 -0.38 0.94 12.35
N ARG A 51 -0.04 2.00 11.61
CA ARG A 51 -0.38 3.39 11.95
C ARG A 51 -1.90 3.62 11.95
N HIS A 52 -2.59 3.06 10.96
CA HIS A 52 -4.03 3.27 10.75
C HIS A 52 -4.86 2.03 11.07
N ARG A 53 -4.35 1.11 11.91
CA ARG A 53 -5.04 -0.15 12.26
C ARG A 53 -6.45 0.02 12.81
N ASP A 54 -6.67 1.12 13.53
CA ASP A 54 -7.95 1.42 14.17
C ASP A 54 -8.88 2.17 13.21
N ASP A 55 -8.33 2.90 12.23
CA ASP A 55 -9.05 3.72 11.26
C ASP A 55 -9.32 3.02 9.92
N TRP A 56 -8.47 2.09 9.47
CA TRP A 56 -8.54 1.48 8.15
C TRP A 56 -8.96 0.01 8.23
N THR A 57 -9.78 -0.41 7.27
CA THR A 57 -10.09 -1.81 6.99
C THR A 57 -9.58 -2.14 5.61
N VAL A 58 -8.47 -2.87 5.55
CA VAL A 58 -7.82 -3.19 4.29
C VAL A 58 -8.30 -4.53 3.75
N ILE A 59 -8.84 -4.48 2.52
CA ILE A 59 -9.32 -5.65 1.80
C ILE A 59 -8.21 -6.17 0.90
N ASP A 60 -7.79 -7.42 1.12
CA ASP A 60 -6.90 -8.14 0.21
C ASP A 60 -7.69 -8.62 -1.02
N ASP A 61 -7.74 -7.79 -2.07
CA ASP A 61 -8.36 -8.15 -3.35
C ASP A 61 -7.38 -8.88 -4.30
N LEU A 62 -6.08 -8.87 -3.99
CA LEU A 62 -5.05 -9.60 -4.74
C LEU A 62 -5.29 -11.12 -4.67
N LYS A 63 -5.84 -11.62 -3.56
CA LYS A 63 -6.24 -13.03 -3.40
C LYS A 63 -7.47 -13.44 -4.21
N GLY A 64 -8.20 -12.50 -4.81
CA GLY A 64 -9.47 -12.72 -5.52
C GLY A 64 -9.36 -13.35 -6.91
N LYS A 65 -8.16 -13.48 -7.48
CA LYS A 65 -7.93 -14.19 -8.77
C LYS A 65 -7.73 -15.71 -8.61
N GLY A 66 -8.07 -16.28 -7.46
CA GLY A 66 -8.20 -17.72 -7.27
C GLY A 66 -9.66 -18.15 -7.40
N GLY A 67 -10.20 -18.13 -8.61
CA GLY A 67 -11.57 -18.57 -8.87
C GLY A 67 -11.80 -19.97 -8.30
N THR A 68 -12.69 -20.08 -7.32
CA THR A 68 -13.37 -21.32 -6.96
C THR A 68 -14.01 -21.89 -8.21
N ARG A 69 -13.35 -22.83 -8.87
CA ARG A 69 -14.01 -23.75 -9.79
C ARG A 69 -14.78 -24.74 -8.93
N LYS A 70 -16.09 -24.55 -8.92
CA LYS A 70 -17.09 -25.50 -8.45
C LYS A 70 -17.03 -26.79 -9.26
#